data_AF-A0A7Z9ZM34-F1
#
_entry.id   AF-A0A7Z9ZM34-F1
#
_cell.length_a   1.000
_cell.length_b   1.000
_cell.length_c   1.000
_cell.angle_alpha   90.00
_cell.angle_beta   90.00
_cell.angle_gamma   90.00
#
_symmetry.space_group_name_H-M   'P 1'
#
loop_
_entity.id
_entity.type
_entity.pdbx_description
1 polymer ?
#
loop_
_entity_poly.entity_id
_entity_poly.type
_entity_poly.pdbx_seq_one_letter_code
_entity_poly.pdbx_strand_id
1 'polypeptide(L)'
;MLYRGEPNRLDPGSARLLEPADLPAMTDLALFADHPDWFLRDEAGEPVVGWIHWGTTCYALDCTHPEVLTWLRQTFRRMREEWGMMFFKIDFIFAAARSGRRHDPTTTRAQALRQGVEAIREAIGDEAFLLGCGAPLGPCVGLVDGMRVGPDVDPNWHPIWRNDLSMPSVENALRNSIARAPFHGRLWLNDPDCLLVRQRGADMDLVLNEMRTLSAVVALLGGLTINSDDLTSIRPGRLKYLRQTLPPTGISARPVDLFQSEMPRLLVLPVEREWGHWWVVGVINWDDRTTETTIRLADLGLPPGRYHVYHYWRRRYLGVVGETVTIRRHQPHETAVLIFKPVSDRPHLLVTTFHVCAGAVEVEAVSRQASDVRVVLQKAGRQFGEVLFAVPEGWRPVKAQVDGVKRDLRQVAPGVVALGLTLEGKAVVEVEFAEEQTAPSSPGSDPS
;
A
#
# COMPACT_ATOMS: atom_id res chain seq x y z
N MET A 1 -12.28 1.48 22.94
CA MET A 1 -13.37 2.45 22.70
C MET A 1 -14.69 1.70 22.62
N LEU A 2 -15.68 2.13 23.40
CA LEU A 2 -17.08 1.77 23.21
C LEU A 2 -17.89 3.05 23.14
N TYR A 3 -18.69 3.19 22.09
CA TYR A 3 -19.84 4.08 22.07
C TYR A 3 -21.11 3.23 21.97
N ARG A 4 -22.10 3.56 22.82
CA ARG A 4 -23.41 2.91 22.85
C ARG A 4 -24.33 3.66 21.89
N GLY A 5 -24.55 3.11 20.70
CA GLY A 5 -25.61 3.54 19.78
C GLY A 5 -26.74 2.51 19.77
N GLU A 6 -27.96 2.94 20.08
CA GLU A 6 -29.17 2.09 20.04
C GLU A 6 -29.46 1.52 18.63
N PRO A 7 -30.19 0.39 18.54
CA PRO A 7 -30.26 -0.42 17.35
C PRO A 7 -31.35 0.08 16.41
N ASN A 8 -30.98 0.39 15.16
CA ASN A 8 -31.85 0.04 14.05
C ASN A 8 -31.07 -0.11 12.74
N ARG A 9 -31.17 -1.35 12.20
CA ARG A 9 -31.12 -1.73 10.78
C ARG A 9 -29.81 -1.49 10.01
N LEU A 10 -29.08 -2.58 9.71
CA LEU A 10 -29.03 -3.22 8.37
C LEU A 10 -27.89 -4.26 8.25
N ASP A 11 -28.22 -5.32 7.52
CA ASP A 11 -27.38 -6.37 6.90
C ASP A 11 -27.54 -6.20 5.36
N PRO A 12 -26.68 -6.71 4.44
CA PRO A 12 -25.49 -7.55 4.58
C PRO A 12 -24.23 -7.07 3.82
N GLY A 13 -23.05 -7.49 4.29
CA GLY A 13 -21.82 -7.59 3.46
C GLY A 13 -20.68 -6.60 3.74
N SER A 14 -20.70 -5.84 4.83
CA SER A 14 -19.58 -4.99 5.25
C SER A 14 -18.88 -5.59 6.47
N ALA A 15 -17.58 -5.84 6.37
CA ALA A 15 -16.74 -5.97 7.56
C ALA A 15 -16.89 -4.66 8.35
N ARG A 16 -17.58 -4.73 9.49
CA ARG A 16 -17.74 -3.57 10.39
C ARG A 16 -16.42 -3.36 11.10
N LEU A 17 -15.68 -2.35 10.66
CA LEU A 17 -14.54 -1.82 11.40
C LEU A 17 -15.10 -0.92 12.50
N LEU A 18 -14.94 -1.30 13.75
CA LEU A 18 -14.99 -0.37 14.88
C LEU A 18 -13.58 -0.37 15.47
N GLU A 19 -13.06 0.81 15.77
CA GLU A 19 -11.74 0.96 16.42
C GLU A 19 -11.92 1.06 17.93
N PRO A 20 -11.49 0.07 18.73
CA PRO A 20 -11.37 0.22 20.16
C PRO A 20 -9.93 0.62 20.52
N ALA A 21 -9.68 1.92 20.67
CA ALA A 21 -8.50 2.39 21.41
C ALA A 21 -8.58 1.91 22.88
N ASP A 22 -7.43 1.57 23.47
CA ASP A 22 -7.19 1.39 24.91
C ASP A 22 -7.53 0.02 25.54
N LEU A 23 -6.80 -1.04 25.18
CA LEU A 23 -6.89 -2.33 25.90
C LEU A 23 -5.70 -2.67 26.82
N PRO A 24 -4.48 -2.16 26.59
CA PRO A 24 -3.40 -2.27 27.58
C PRO A 24 -3.04 -0.95 28.27
N ALA A 25 -3.66 0.16 27.85
CA ALA A 25 -3.54 1.48 28.47
C ALA A 25 -4.96 2.05 28.62
N MET A 26 -5.74 1.58 29.59
CA MET A 26 -7.11 2.06 29.80
C MET A 26 -7.17 3.41 30.52
N THR A 27 -8.03 4.28 30.00
CA THR A 27 -8.47 5.55 30.61
C THR A 27 -9.68 5.39 31.54
N ASP A 28 -10.22 4.17 31.70
CA ASP A 28 -11.44 3.98 32.48
C ASP A 28 -11.13 3.97 33.98
N LEU A 29 -11.30 5.15 34.59
CA LEU A 29 -11.21 5.38 36.03
C LEU A 29 -12.03 4.35 36.84
N ALA A 30 -13.11 3.80 36.27
CA ALA A 30 -13.92 2.78 36.94
C ALA A 30 -13.18 1.44 37.09
N LEU A 31 -12.57 0.92 36.02
CA LEU A 31 -11.83 -0.34 36.09
C LEU A 31 -10.63 -0.24 37.04
N PHE A 32 -9.92 0.89 37.00
CA PHE A 32 -8.82 1.14 37.93
C PHE A 32 -9.28 1.26 39.38
N ALA A 33 -10.44 1.90 39.63
CA ALA A 33 -11.01 2.01 40.96
C ALA A 33 -11.51 0.67 41.51
N ASP A 34 -12.14 -0.14 40.66
CA ASP A 34 -12.75 -1.42 41.04
C ASP A 34 -11.70 -2.54 41.18
N HIS A 35 -10.63 -2.50 40.38
CA HIS A 35 -9.60 -3.54 40.32
C HIS A 35 -8.17 -2.95 40.35
N PRO A 36 -7.76 -2.25 41.42
CA PRO A 36 -6.46 -1.59 41.49
C PRO A 36 -5.28 -2.57 41.44
N ASP A 37 -5.47 -3.83 41.82
CA ASP A 37 -4.49 -4.91 41.81
C ASP A 37 -4.21 -5.50 40.43
N TRP A 38 -5.07 -5.23 39.44
CA TRP A 38 -4.89 -5.68 38.05
C TRP A 38 -3.81 -4.91 37.27
N PHE A 39 -3.30 -3.82 37.84
CA PHE A 39 -2.37 -2.90 37.17
C PHE A 39 -0.94 -3.13 37.63
N LEU A 40 -0.01 -2.99 36.68
CA LEU A 40 1.42 -3.07 36.92
C LEU A 40 1.85 -2.05 37.98
N ARG A 41 2.68 -2.45 38.94
CA ARG A 41 3.18 -1.56 40.00
C ARG A 41 4.66 -1.24 39.82
N ASP A 42 5.09 -0.04 40.16
CA ASP A 42 6.51 0.32 40.18
C ASP A 42 7.19 -0.18 41.48
N GLU A 43 8.43 0.26 41.74
CA GLU A 43 9.16 -0.12 42.95
C GLU A 43 8.56 0.49 44.23
N ALA A 44 7.90 1.65 44.15
CA ALA A 44 7.22 2.29 45.27
C ALA A 44 5.85 1.68 45.57
N GLY A 45 5.30 0.87 44.65
CA GLY A 45 3.95 0.30 44.77
C GLY A 45 2.89 1.12 44.04
N GLU A 46 3.31 2.16 43.33
CA GLU A 46 2.43 3.03 42.58
C GLU A 46 2.09 2.41 41.22
N PRO A 47 0.92 2.69 40.64
CA PRO A 47 0.54 2.21 39.32
C PRO A 47 1.50 2.73 38.24
N VAL A 48 1.95 1.84 37.36
CA VAL A 48 2.81 2.22 36.23
C VAL A 48 1.98 2.88 35.14
N VAL A 49 2.35 4.11 34.79
CA VAL A 49 1.82 4.79 33.61
C VAL A 49 2.25 4.05 32.35
N GLY A 50 1.26 3.55 31.62
CA GLY A 50 1.43 2.94 30.31
C GLY A 50 1.64 4.02 29.25
N TRP A 51 0.75 5.01 29.21
CA TRP A 51 0.76 6.11 28.24
C TRP A 51 -0.02 7.33 28.76
N ILE A 52 0.22 8.51 28.16
CA ILE A 52 -0.63 9.68 28.34
C ILE A 52 -1.33 9.93 27.00
N HIS A 53 -2.62 9.64 26.93
CA HIS A 53 -3.41 9.79 25.73
C HIS A 53 -4.33 11.01 25.83
N TRP A 54 -4.11 12.01 24.97
CA TRP A 54 -4.88 13.27 24.94
C TRP A 54 -5.08 13.92 26.33
N GLY A 55 -4.01 13.98 27.11
CA GLY A 55 -4.02 14.57 28.45
C GLY A 55 -4.57 13.66 29.55
N THR A 56 -4.98 12.44 29.23
CA THR A 56 -5.47 11.44 30.20
C THR A 56 -4.37 10.43 30.48
N THR A 57 -4.14 10.14 31.77
CA THR A 57 -3.16 9.13 32.18
C THR A 57 -3.78 7.75 32.08
N CYS A 58 -3.12 6.86 31.33
CA CYS A 58 -3.53 5.48 31.16
C CYS A 58 -2.55 4.56 31.89
N TYR A 59 -3.04 3.70 32.76
CA TYR A 59 -2.21 2.75 33.51
C TYR A 59 -2.04 1.42 32.76
N ALA A 60 -0.88 0.79 32.93
CA ALA A 60 -0.56 -0.48 32.28
C ALA A 60 -1.25 -1.65 33.01
N LEU A 61 -2.08 -2.41 32.30
CA LEU A 61 -2.59 -3.68 32.80
C LEU A 61 -1.47 -4.71 32.93
N ASP A 62 -1.55 -5.53 33.97
CA ASP A 62 -0.66 -6.66 34.14
C ASP A 62 -1.22 -7.92 33.48
N CYS A 63 -0.76 -8.19 32.26
CA CYS A 63 -1.15 -9.38 31.49
C CYS A 63 -0.62 -10.71 32.07
N THR A 64 0.00 -10.71 33.25
CA THR A 64 0.28 -11.93 34.02
C THR A 64 -0.78 -12.25 35.07
N HIS A 65 -1.70 -11.33 35.33
CA HIS A 65 -2.79 -11.51 36.28
C HIS A 65 -3.90 -12.39 35.67
N PRO A 66 -4.29 -13.52 36.29
CA PRO A 66 -5.28 -14.43 35.71
C PRO A 66 -6.64 -13.79 35.43
N GLU A 67 -7.09 -12.88 36.30
CA GLU A 67 -8.37 -12.18 36.13
C GLU A 67 -8.32 -11.17 34.98
N VAL A 68 -7.18 -10.50 34.75
CA VAL A 68 -6.99 -9.60 33.61
C VAL A 68 -7.08 -10.39 32.30
N LEU A 69 -6.42 -11.53 32.22
CA LEU A 69 -6.49 -12.40 31.03
C LEU A 69 -7.91 -12.95 30.80
N THR A 70 -8.65 -13.25 31.87
CA THR A 70 -10.04 -13.67 31.79
C THR A 70 -10.93 -12.55 31.27
N TRP A 71 -10.76 -11.34 31.78
CA TRP A 71 -11.48 -10.15 31.34
C TRP A 71 -11.21 -9.80 29.88
N LEU A 72 -9.94 -9.87 29.43
CA LEU A 72 -9.58 -9.69 28.02
C LEU A 72 -10.32 -10.70 27.15
N ARG A 73 -10.29 -11.99 27.50
CA ARG A 73 -11.00 -13.03 26.74
C ARG A 73 -12.49 -12.76 26.65
N GLN A 74 -13.14 -12.45 27.76
CA GLN A 74 -14.58 -12.20 27.78
C GLN A 74 -14.97 -10.95 26.98
N THR A 75 -14.14 -9.90 27.04
CA THR A 75 -14.38 -8.64 26.32
C THR A 75 -14.31 -8.85 24.81
N PHE A 76 -13.23 -9.45 24.33
CA PHE A 76 -13.05 -9.70 22.90
C PHE A 76 -13.97 -10.78 22.35
N ARG A 77 -14.28 -11.82 23.12
CA ARG A 77 -15.25 -12.83 22.73
C ARG A 77 -16.63 -12.22 22.51
N ARG A 78 -17.08 -11.35 23.41
CA ARG A 78 -18.34 -10.63 23.26
C ARG A 78 -18.35 -9.72 22.03
N MET A 79 -17.27 -9.00 21.76
CA MET A 79 -17.13 -8.22 20.52
C MET A 79 -17.26 -9.10 19.27
N ARG A 80 -16.64 -10.29 19.28
CA ARG A 80 -16.72 -11.24 18.17
C ARG A 80 -18.10 -11.87 18.03
N GLU A 81 -18.59 -12.52 19.07
CA GLU A 81 -19.77 -13.40 19.02
C GLU A 81 -21.08 -12.61 19.09
N GLU A 82 -21.17 -11.60 19.94
CA GLU A 82 -22.41 -10.84 20.13
C GLU A 82 -22.55 -9.68 19.14
N TRP A 83 -21.44 -9.01 18.78
CA TRP A 83 -21.49 -7.85 17.87
C TRP A 83 -21.10 -8.19 16.43
N GLY A 84 -20.57 -9.39 16.18
CA GLY A 84 -20.20 -9.86 14.84
C GLY A 84 -18.95 -9.19 14.27
N MET A 85 -18.02 -8.73 15.12
CA MET A 85 -16.81 -8.05 14.66
C MET A 85 -15.82 -9.02 14.02
N MET A 86 -15.32 -8.65 12.83
CA MET A 86 -14.38 -9.45 12.03
C MET A 86 -12.98 -8.82 11.92
N PHE A 87 -12.82 -7.58 12.36
CA PHE A 87 -11.56 -6.84 12.28
C PHE A 87 -11.30 -6.14 13.62
N PHE A 88 -10.14 -6.41 14.21
CA PHE A 88 -9.72 -5.91 15.51
C PHE A 88 -8.39 -5.21 15.38
N LYS A 89 -8.35 -3.91 15.65
CA LYS A 89 -7.11 -3.16 15.83
C LYS A 89 -6.83 -3.03 17.32
N ILE A 90 -5.68 -3.54 17.77
CA ILE A 90 -5.23 -3.44 19.18
C ILE A 90 -4.05 -2.48 19.26
N ASP A 91 -4.21 -1.40 20.00
CA ASP A 91 -3.25 -0.29 20.02
C ASP A 91 -2.60 -0.08 21.40
N PHE A 92 -1.48 0.64 21.41
CA PHE A 92 -0.65 0.96 22.57
C PHE A 92 -0.19 -0.28 23.35
N ILE A 93 -0.07 -1.42 22.68
CA ILE A 93 0.19 -2.71 23.33
C ILE A 93 1.58 -2.82 23.97
N PHE A 94 2.49 -1.89 23.67
CA PHE A 94 3.73 -1.67 24.42
C PHE A 94 3.49 -1.46 25.92
N ALA A 95 2.31 -0.99 26.33
CA ALA A 95 1.97 -0.77 27.74
C ALA A 95 2.05 -2.06 28.58
N ALA A 96 1.62 -3.21 28.03
CA ALA A 96 1.75 -4.51 28.71
C ALA A 96 3.23 -4.91 28.93
N ALA A 97 4.13 -4.41 28.08
CA ALA A 97 5.56 -4.63 28.15
C ALA A 97 6.30 -3.54 28.94
N ARG A 98 5.65 -2.67 29.73
CA ARG A 98 6.34 -1.69 30.60
C ARG A 98 7.11 -2.38 31.72
N SER A 99 8.15 -1.73 32.25
CA SER A 99 8.87 -2.24 33.42
C SER A 99 8.03 -2.03 34.69
N GLY A 100 8.03 -3.01 35.60
CA GLY A 100 7.31 -2.97 36.86
C GLY A 100 7.20 -4.36 37.50
N ARG A 101 6.69 -4.40 38.73
CA ARG A 101 6.36 -5.61 39.48
C ARG A 101 5.04 -6.20 39.01
N ARG A 102 5.12 -7.44 38.57
CA ARG A 102 4.01 -8.24 38.05
C ARG A 102 3.45 -9.19 39.10
N HIS A 103 2.23 -9.64 38.87
CA HIS A 103 1.55 -10.71 39.59
C HIS A 103 2.36 -12.00 39.48
N ASP A 104 2.81 -12.38 38.28
CA ASP A 104 3.82 -13.42 38.11
C ASP A 104 5.23 -12.81 37.99
N PRO A 105 6.06 -12.87 39.05
CA PRO A 105 7.40 -12.29 39.03
C PRO A 105 8.39 -13.08 38.16
N THR A 106 8.04 -14.29 37.71
CA THR A 106 8.90 -15.12 36.85
C THR A 106 8.77 -14.79 35.38
N THR A 107 7.72 -14.05 35.01
CA THR A 107 7.39 -13.73 33.62
C THR A 107 8.09 -12.45 33.14
N THR A 108 8.77 -12.53 32.00
CA THR A 108 9.42 -11.38 31.35
C THR A 108 8.40 -10.42 30.73
N ARG A 109 8.84 -9.18 30.42
CA ARG A 109 8.03 -8.16 29.72
C ARG A 109 7.52 -8.65 28.36
N ALA A 110 8.34 -9.41 27.63
CA ALA A 110 7.98 -9.97 26.34
C ALA A 110 6.90 -11.06 26.47
N GLN A 111 7.04 -11.95 27.46
CA GLN A 111 6.03 -12.97 27.76
C GLN A 111 4.72 -12.36 28.23
N ALA A 112 4.74 -11.33 29.08
CA ALA A 112 3.53 -10.64 29.55
C ALA A 112 2.72 -10.04 28.38
N LEU A 113 3.39 -9.32 27.48
CA LEU A 113 2.75 -8.82 26.25
C LEU A 113 2.17 -9.98 25.42
N ARG A 114 2.96 -11.04 25.23
CA ARG A 114 2.55 -12.20 24.44
C ARG A 114 1.29 -12.86 25.02
N GLN A 115 1.23 -13.08 26.33
CA GLN A 115 0.07 -13.66 27.04
C GLN A 115 -1.20 -12.83 26.81
N GLY A 116 -1.08 -11.49 26.87
CA GLY A 116 -2.20 -10.60 26.59
C GLY A 116 -2.71 -10.73 25.14
N VAL A 117 -1.80 -10.76 24.16
CA VAL A 117 -2.17 -10.91 22.74
C VAL A 117 -2.71 -12.32 22.43
N GLU A 118 -2.17 -13.36 23.06
CA GLU A 118 -2.67 -14.75 22.97
C GLU A 118 -4.10 -14.84 23.49
N ALA A 119 -4.39 -14.27 24.67
CA ALA A 119 -5.74 -14.22 25.21
C ALA A 119 -6.73 -13.52 24.26
N ILE A 120 -6.30 -12.46 23.58
CA ILE A 120 -7.11 -11.77 22.57
C ILE A 120 -7.33 -12.66 21.35
N ARG A 121 -6.26 -13.24 20.78
CA ARG A 121 -6.34 -14.14 19.62
C ARG A 121 -7.27 -15.32 19.88
N GLU A 122 -7.10 -16.00 21.01
CA GLU A 122 -7.97 -17.11 21.43
C GLU A 122 -9.45 -16.72 21.50
N ALA A 123 -9.73 -15.49 21.92
CA ALA A 123 -11.10 -15.00 22.10
C ALA A 123 -11.80 -14.62 20.80
N ILE A 124 -11.06 -14.12 19.81
CA ILE A 124 -11.63 -13.69 18.51
C ILE A 124 -11.60 -14.81 17.45
N GLY A 125 -10.79 -15.84 17.66
CA GLY A 125 -10.61 -16.96 16.75
C GLY A 125 -9.75 -16.63 15.51
N ASP A 126 -9.49 -17.64 14.68
CA ASP A 126 -8.61 -17.53 13.51
C ASP A 126 -9.28 -16.85 12.30
N GLU A 127 -10.62 -16.76 12.29
CA GLU A 127 -11.36 -16.09 11.22
C GLU A 127 -11.38 -14.56 11.34
N ALA A 128 -11.13 -14.03 12.54
CA ALA A 128 -11.07 -12.60 12.78
C ALA A 128 -9.68 -12.05 12.40
N PHE A 129 -9.65 -10.92 11.71
CA PHE A 129 -8.42 -10.20 11.43
C PHE A 129 -7.95 -9.41 12.66
N LEU A 130 -6.72 -9.65 13.12
CA LEU A 130 -6.07 -8.92 14.21
C LEU A 130 -4.92 -8.06 13.68
N LEU A 131 -5.09 -6.75 13.81
CA LEU A 131 -4.08 -5.74 13.52
C LEU A 131 -3.43 -5.27 14.83
N GLY A 132 -2.14 -5.57 15.01
CA GLY A 132 -1.34 -5.01 16.11
C GLY A 132 -0.88 -3.58 15.81
N CYS A 133 -0.90 -2.72 16.83
CA CYS A 133 -0.43 -1.34 16.76
C CYS A 133 0.22 -0.91 18.08
N GLY A 134 1.18 0.03 18.01
CA GLY A 134 1.94 0.48 19.17
C GLY A 134 2.62 -0.70 19.89
N ALA A 135 3.29 -1.58 19.16
CA ALA A 135 3.72 -2.88 19.67
C ALA A 135 5.24 -3.08 19.63
N PRO A 136 5.85 -3.67 20.67
CA PRO A 136 7.08 -4.43 20.53
C PRO A 136 6.85 -5.57 19.53
N LEU A 137 7.57 -5.54 18.41
CA LEU A 137 7.28 -6.38 17.24
C LEU A 137 7.40 -7.89 17.49
N GLY A 138 8.50 -8.32 18.14
CA GLY A 138 8.84 -9.73 18.29
C GLY A 138 7.78 -10.58 19.00
N PRO A 139 7.29 -10.18 20.19
CA PRO A 139 6.27 -10.93 20.92
C PRO A 139 4.96 -11.19 20.16
N CYS A 140 4.63 -10.36 19.17
CA CYS A 140 3.39 -10.46 18.39
C CYS A 140 3.48 -11.42 17.20
N VAL A 141 4.69 -11.88 16.83
CA VAL A 141 4.88 -12.79 15.69
C VAL A 141 4.10 -14.10 15.92
N GLY A 142 3.34 -14.51 14.90
CA GLY A 142 2.49 -15.70 14.93
C GLY A 142 1.14 -15.52 15.63
N LEU A 143 0.81 -14.31 16.11
CA LEU A 143 -0.47 -14.02 16.77
C LEU A 143 -1.34 -13.03 16.01
N VAL A 144 -0.73 -12.03 15.37
CA VAL A 144 -1.42 -10.98 14.60
C VAL A 144 -1.42 -11.32 13.11
N ASP A 145 -2.47 -10.90 12.39
CA ASP A 145 -2.55 -11.03 10.94
C ASP A 145 -1.89 -9.84 10.24
N GLY A 146 -2.00 -8.66 10.86
CA GLY A 146 -1.36 -7.42 10.41
C GLY A 146 -0.64 -6.70 11.55
N MET A 147 0.33 -5.86 11.20
CA MET A 147 1.04 -5.04 12.18
C MET A 147 1.37 -3.67 11.60
N ARG A 148 1.03 -2.62 12.33
CA ARG A 148 1.52 -1.26 12.08
C ARG A 148 3.03 -1.24 12.21
N VAL A 149 3.71 -0.91 11.10
CA VAL A 149 5.18 -0.96 11.03
C VAL A 149 5.84 0.40 11.16
N GLY A 150 5.10 1.49 11.40
CA GLY A 150 5.66 2.83 11.56
C GLY A 150 4.84 3.71 12.50
N PRO A 151 5.32 4.94 12.76
CA PRO A 151 4.51 5.95 13.45
C PRO A 151 3.30 6.35 12.58
N ASP A 152 2.40 7.13 13.16
CA ASP A 152 1.16 7.53 12.50
C ASP A 152 1.45 8.37 11.23
N VAL A 153 0.68 8.12 10.17
CA VAL A 153 0.54 9.04 9.06
C VAL A 153 -0.24 10.26 9.56
N ASP A 154 0.35 11.43 9.36
CA ASP A 154 -0.26 12.71 9.70
C ASP A 154 -0.62 13.49 8.41
N PRO A 155 -1.61 14.40 8.44
CA PRO A 155 -1.89 15.33 7.35
C PRO A 155 -0.72 16.26 6.93
N ASN A 156 0.42 16.22 7.63
CA ASN A 156 1.64 16.95 7.31
C ASN A 156 2.75 16.04 6.78
N TRP A 157 3.58 16.59 5.87
CA TRP A 157 4.70 15.84 5.32
C TRP A 157 5.79 15.58 6.36
N HIS A 158 6.18 16.63 7.09
CA HIS A 158 7.17 16.58 8.16
C HIS A 158 6.50 16.55 9.54
N PRO A 159 7.16 15.98 10.56
CA PRO A 159 6.69 16.07 11.93
C PRO A 159 6.90 17.50 12.47
N ILE A 160 6.14 17.86 13.52
CA ILE A 160 6.28 19.14 14.23
C ILE A 160 7.74 19.35 14.69
N TRP A 161 8.38 18.30 15.20
CA TRP A 161 9.79 18.28 15.56
C TRP A 161 10.57 17.42 14.56
N ARG A 162 11.23 18.07 13.59
CA ARG A 162 11.91 17.42 12.45
C ARG A 162 12.86 16.26 12.79
N ASN A 163 13.47 16.29 13.98
CA ASN A 163 14.44 15.27 14.39
C ASN A 163 13.82 14.11 15.17
N ASP A 164 12.53 14.16 15.48
CA ASP A 164 11.82 13.07 16.15
C ASP A 164 11.24 12.11 15.11
N LEU A 165 11.93 10.97 14.93
CA LEU A 165 11.55 9.94 13.96
C LEU A 165 10.36 9.09 14.40
N SER A 166 9.88 9.28 15.64
CA SER A 166 8.70 8.60 16.18
C SER A 166 7.43 9.45 16.09
N MET A 167 7.57 10.75 15.77
CA MET A 167 6.43 11.65 15.64
C MET A 167 5.60 11.38 14.38
N PRO A 168 4.26 11.58 14.46
CA PRO A 168 3.38 11.48 13.30
C PRO A 168 3.83 12.38 12.14
N SER A 169 3.93 11.80 10.95
CA SER A 169 4.19 12.48 9.67
C SER A 169 4.17 11.47 8.53
N VAL A 170 3.86 11.93 7.31
CA VAL A 170 3.99 11.07 6.12
C VAL A 170 5.44 10.60 5.95
N GLU A 171 6.42 11.49 6.12
CA GLU A 171 7.83 11.15 5.96
C GLU A 171 8.27 10.03 6.92
N ASN A 172 7.98 10.15 8.22
CA ASN A 172 8.39 9.14 9.20
C ASN A 172 7.63 7.82 9.03
N ALA A 173 6.35 7.88 8.67
CA ALA A 173 5.56 6.69 8.38
C ALA A 173 6.19 5.93 7.20
N LEU A 174 6.41 6.61 6.06
CA LEU A 174 6.99 6.00 4.87
C LEU A 174 8.42 5.49 5.09
N ARG A 175 9.26 6.23 5.83
CA ARG A 175 10.60 5.79 6.25
C ARG A 175 10.55 4.40 6.88
N ASN A 176 9.67 4.23 7.86
CA ASN A 176 9.55 2.97 8.60
C ASN A 176 8.90 1.87 7.75
N SER A 177 7.86 2.19 6.97
CA SER A 177 7.21 1.23 6.08
C SER A 177 8.18 0.66 5.04
N ILE A 178 9.04 1.51 4.47
CA ILE A 178 10.07 1.08 3.52
C ILE A 178 11.14 0.24 4.23
N ALA A 179 11.68 0.70 5.36
CA ALA A 179 12.73 -0.02 6.10
C ALA A 179 12.27 -1.40 6.59
N ARG A 180 10.97 -1.55 6.87
CA ARG A 180 10.35 -2.79 7.35
C ARG A 180 9.59 -3.56 6.26
N ALA A 181 9.71 -3.16 4.99
CA ALA A 181 9.14 -3.87 3.85
C ALA A 181 9.44 -5.39 3.85
N PRO A 182 10.64 -5.87 4.27
CA PRO A 182 10.93 -7.30 4.33
C PRO A 182 10.00 -8.12 5.25
N PHE A 183 9.30 -7.51 6.21
CA PHE A 183 8.39 -8.23 7.11
C PHE A 183 7.06 -8.63 6.45
N HIS A 184 6.63 -7.91 5.41
CA HIS A 184 5.37 -8.15 4.71
C HIS A 184 5.35 -9.53 4.06
N GLY A 185 4.29 -10.31 4.31
CA GLY A 185 4.11 -11.66 3.78
C GLY A 185 5.07 -12.70 4.38
N ARG A 186 5.84 -12.33 5.42
CA ARG A 186 6.77 -13.23 6.13
C ARG A 186 6.44 -13.36 7.61
N LEU A 187 6.20 -12.24 8.28
CA LEU A 187 5.80 -12.21 9.69
C LEU A 187 4.30 -11.96 9.85
N TRP A 188 3.74 -11.10 8.97
CA TRP A 188 2.35 -10.62 8.95
C TRP A 188 2.12 -9.81 7.66
N LEU A 189 0.92 -9.25 7.50
CA LEU A 189 0.66 -8.15 6.57
C LEU A 189 1.13 -6.83 7.19
N ASN A 190 2.15 -6.20 6.62
CA ASN A 190 2.53 -4.85 7.03
C ASN A 190 1.37 -3.87 6.84
N ASP A 191 1.11 -3.07 7.86
CA ASP A 191 0.26 -1.89 7.81
C ASP A 191 1.16 -0.62 7.79
N PRO A 192 1.22 0.09 6.65
CA PRO A 192 1.94 1.36 6.53
C PRO A 192 1.15 2.56 7.09
N ASP A 193 0.04 2.30 7.78
CA ASP A 193 -0.97 3.25 8.20
C ASP A 193 -1.77 3.84 7.03
N CYS A 194 -2.68 4.75 7.35
CA CYS A 194 -3.77 5.14 6.46
C CYS A 194 -3.33 5.94 5.23
N LEU A 195 -3.95 5.64 4.09
CA LEU A 195 -3.96 6.51 2.93
C LEU A 195 -4.87 7.71 3.17
N LEU A 196 -4.34 8.89 2.87
CA LEU A 196 -5.06 10.15 2.86
C LEU A 196 -5.08 10.69 1.42
N VAL A 197 -6.25 10.72 0.80
CA VAL A 197 -6.44 11.22 -0.56
C VAL A 197 -7.33 12.46 -0.59
N ARG A 198 -7.84 13.00 0.53
CA ARG A 198 -8.60 14.27 0.52
C ARG A 198 -7.75 15.46 0.05
N GLN A 199 -8.41 16.52 -0.40
CA GLN A 199 -7.74 17.75 -0.85
C GLN A 199 -7.01 18.49 0.28
N ARG A 200 -5.95 19.24 -0.07
CA ARG A 200 -5.31 20.20 0.83
C ARG A 200 -6.33 21.22 1.34
N GLY A 201 -6.27 21.54 2.63
CA GLY A 201 -7.22 22.39 3.33
C GLY A 201 -6.83 22.58 4.80
N ALA A 202 -7.79 22.95 5.65
CA ALA A 202 -7.53 23.23 7.07
C ALA A 202 -6.94 22.01 7.81
N ASP A 203 -7.41 20.81 7.47
CA ASP A 203 -7.06 19.55 8.14
C ASP A 203 -6.13 18.65 7.30
N MET A 204 -5.48 19.23 6.28
CA MET A 204 -4.59 18.50 5.36
C MET A 204 -3.61 19.46 4.71
N ASP A 205 -2.32 19.35 5.03
CA ASP A 205 -1.30 20.23 4.42
C ASP A 205 -0.57 19.59 3.24
N LEU A 206 -0.73 18.28 3.01
CA LEU A 206 -0.04 17.61 1.92
C LEU A 206 -0.35 18.23 0.55
N VAL A 207 0.72 18.56 -0.19
CA VAL A 207 0.59 18.89 -1.61
C VAL A 207 0.33 17.63 -2.44
N LEU A 208 -0.03 17.83 -3.71
CA LEU A 208 -0.41 16.72 -4.58
C LEU A 208 0.69 15.64 -4.72
N ASN A 209 1.96 16.05 -4.74
CA ASN A 209 3.06 15.11 -4.89
C ASN A 209 3.27 14.26 -3.64
N GLU A 210 3.23 14.87 -2.45
CA GLU A 210 3.34 14.17 -1.17
C GLU A 210 2.23 13.14 -0.99
N MET A 211 0.99 13.51 -1.31
CA MET A 211 -0.13 12.56 -1.29
C MET A 211 0.05 11.42 -2.30
N ARG A 212 0.52 11.74 -3.52
CA ARG A 212 0.82 10.71 -4.54
C ARG A 212 1.99 9.82 -4.12
N THR A 213 2.94 10.36 -3.37
CA THR A 213 4.06 9.63 -2.80
C THR A 213 3.58 8.64 -1.75
N LEU A 214 2.74 9.09 -0.80
CA LEU A 214 2.06 8.20 0.14
C LEU A 214 1.31 7.09 -0.60
N SER A 215 0.46 7.46 -1.57
CA SER A 215 -0.31 6.50 -2.37
C SER A 215 0.57 5.51 -3.14
N ALA A 216 1.65 5.99 -3.76
CA ALA A 216 2.54 5.17 -4.56
C ALA A 216 3.35 4.20 -3.70
N VAL A 217 3.92 4.67 -2.59
CA VAL A 217 4.75 3.83 -1.71
C VAL A 217 3.88 2.77 -1.04
N VAL A 218 2.70 3.11 -0.50
CA VAL A 218 1.77 2.12 0.07
C VAL A 218 1.38 1.07 -0.97
N ALA A 219 1.01 1.48 -2.19
CA ALA A 219 0.65 0.53 -3.25
C ALA A 219 1.84 -0.37 -3.67
N LEU A 220 3.05 0.17 -3.72
CA LEU A 220 4.26 -0.59 -4.05
C LEU A 220 4.66 -1.56 -2.92
N LEU A 221 4.40 -1.21 -1.66
CA LEU A 221 4.69 -2.08 -0.52
C LEU A 221 3.70 -3.24 -0.38
N GLY A 222 2.52 -3.16 -1.04
CA GLY A 222 1.60 -4.28 -1.26
C GLY A 222 0.84 -4.78 -0.03
N GLY A 223 1.05 -4.14 1.12
CA GLY A 223 0.47 -4.44 2.43
C GLY A 223 -0.99 -4.05 2.59
N LEU A 224 -1.41 -3.86 3.84
CA LEU A 224 -2.74 -3.33 4.14
C LEU A 224 -2.88 -1.93 3.50
N THR A 225 -4.03 -1.69 2.89
CA THR A 225 -4.41 -0.39 2.33
C THR A 225 -5.71 0.05 2.99
N ILE A 226 -5.60 0.97 3.94
CA ILE A 226 -6.74 1.51 4.70
C ILE A 226 -6.87 2.99 4.35
N ASN A 227 -8.09 3.50 4.19
CA ASN A 227 -8.34 4.92 3.97
C ASN A 227 -8.95 5.55 5.23
N SER A 228 -8.44 6.71 5.62
CA SER A 228 -8.95 7.49 6.75
C SER A 228 -9.28 8.92 6.31
N ASP A 229 -10.16 9.02 5.32
CA ASP A 229 -10.76 10.28 4.90
C ASP A 229 -12.26 10.23 5.12
N ASP A 230 -12.87 11.39 5.42
CA ASP A 230 -14.30 11.56 5.22
C ASP A 230 -14.60 11.51 3.70
N LEU A 231 -15.10 10.36 3.24
CA LEU A 231 -15.40 10.11 1.83
C LEU A 231 -16.43 11.09 1.26
N THR A 232 -17.27 11.71 2.09
CA THR A 232 -18.31 12.65 1.64
C THR A 232 -17.75 14.02 1.27
N SER A 233 -16.60 14.40 1.83
CA SER A 233 -15.93 15.68 1.57
C SER A 233 -14.83 15.60 0.52
N ILE A 234 -14.46 14.40 0.03
CA ILE A 234 -13.44 14.24 -1.01
C ILE A 234 -13.96 14.78 -2.35
N ARG A 235 -13.20 15.70 -2.98
CA ARG A 235 -13.49 16.14 -4.35
C ARG A 235 -13.55 14.92 -5.30
N PRO A 236 -14.59 14.77 -6.15
CA PRO A 236 -14.80 13.56 -6.97
C PRO A 236 -13.59 13.10 -7.78
N GLY A 237 -12.80 14.05 -8.30
CA GLY A 237 -11.58 13.77 -9.07
C GLY A 237 -10.42 13.16 -8.26
N ARG A 238 -10.48 13.11 -6.92
CA ARG A 238 -9.44 12.56 -6.04
C ARG A 238 -9.68 11.10 -5.67
N LEU A 239 -10.93 10.62 -5.70
CA LEU A 239 -11.26 9.20 -5.44
C LEU A 239 -10.53 8.23 -6.40
N LYS A 240 -10.11 8.71 -7.58
CA LYS A 240 -9.29 7.90 -8.50
C LYS A 240 -8.00 7.41 -7.87
N TYR A 241 -7.39 8.14 -6.92
CA TYR A 241 -6.15 7.72 -6.28
C TYR A 241 -6.37 6.47 -5.43
N LEU A 242 -7.46 6.40 -4.64
CA LEU A 242 -7.84 5.17 -3.93
C LEU A 242 -8.12 4.02 -4.88
N ARG A 243 -8.85 4.27 -5.97
CA ARG A 243 -9.11 3.23 -6.97
C ARG A 243 -7.81 2.71 -7.59
N GLN A 244 -6.81 3.55 -7.73
CA GLN A 244 -5.51 3.19 -8.32
C GLN A 244 -4.57 2.46 -7.35
N THR A 245 -4.88 2.41 -6.05
CA THR A 245 -4.10 1.68 -5.03
C THR A 245 -4.82 0.42 -4.52
N LEU A 246 -6.04 0.17 -4.99
CA LEU A 246 -6.87 -0.97 -4.61
C LEU A 246 -7.12 -1.88 -5.82
N PRO A 247 -7.17 -3.21 -5.65
CA PRO A 247 -6.83 -3.92 -4.42
C PRO A 247 -5.30 -3.85 -4.16
N PRO A 248 -4.85 -4.01 -2.90
CA PRO A 248 -3.43 -4.21 -2.63
C PRO A 248 -2.87 -5.36 -3.46
N THR A 249 -1.60 -5.25 -3.88
CA THR A 249 -0.97 -6.27 -4.73
C THR A 249 -0.67 -7.57 -3.99
N GLY A 250 -0.57 -7.54 -2.65
CA GLY A 250 -0.11 -8.66 -1.83
C GLY A 250 1.38 -8.99 -2.00
N ILE A 251 2.11 -8.22 -2.81
CA ILE A 251 3.54 -8.38 -3.06
C ILE A 251 4.25 -7.05 -2.83
N SER A 252 5.35 -7.09 -2.08
CA SER A 252 6.09 -5.90 -1.67
C SER A 252 7.25 -5.60 -2.62
N ALA A 253 7.36 -4.35 -3.06
CA ALA A 253 8.54 -3.82 -3.74
C ALA A 253 9.75 -3.86 -2.80
N ARG A 254 10.92 -4.20 -3.35
CA ARG A 254 12.18 -4.21 -2.60
C ARG A 254 12.83 -2.82 -2.60
N PRO A 255 13.17 -2.24 -1.44
CA PRO A 255 14.09 -1.11 -1.38
C PRO A 255 15.50 -1.58 -1.74
N VAL A 256 15.98 -1.23 -2.93
CA VAL A 256 17.24 -1.79 -3.46
C VAL A 256 18.48 -1.08 -2.91
N ASP A 257 18.31 0.11 -2.35
CA ASP A 257 19.33 0.96 -1.73
C ASP A 257 19.17 1.07 -0.20
N LEU A 258 18.44 0.14 0.43
CA LEU A 258 18.12 0.15 1.87
C LEU A 258 19.35 0.28 2.79
N PHE A 259 20.46 -0.36 2.43
CA PHE A 259 21.70 -0.32 3.22
C PHE A 259 22.68 0.76 2.74
N GLN A 260 22.28 1.61 1.80
CA GLN A 260 23.10 2.68 1.24
C GLN A 260 22.62 4.07 1.68
N SER A 261 21.33 4.23 1.95
CA SER A 261 20.73 5.49 2.38
C SER A 261 19.75 5.25 3.53
N GLU A 262 19.75 6.14 4.52
CA GLU A 262 18.78 6.11 5.63
C GLU A 262 17.34 6.24 5.11
N MET A 263 17.14 7.06 4.09
CA MET A 263 15.88 7.20 3.34
C MET A 263 16.07 6.55 1.96
N PRO A 264 15.65 5.30 1.75
CA PRO A 264 15.81 4.61 0.48
C PRO A 264 15.07 5.36 -0.63
N ARG A 265 15.71 5.52 -1.79
CA ARG A 265 15.18 6.28 -2.93
C ARG A 265 14.61 5.36 -4.00
N LEU A 266 14.95 4.07 -3.99
CA LEU A 266 14.62 3.14 -5.09
C LEU A 266 13.84 1.93 -4.58
N LEU A 267 12.57 1.83 -4.97
CA LEU A 267 11.71 0.67 -4.74
C LEU A 267 11.51 -0.08 -6.05
N VAL A 268 11.77 -1.38 -6.08
CA VAL A 268 11.63 -2.22 -7.29
C VAL A 268 10.65 -3.36 -7.03
N LEU A 269 9.57 -3.39 -7.81
CA LEU A 269 8.58 -4.45 -7.83
C LEU A 269 8.67 -5.22 -9.17
N PRO A 270 9.30 -6.41 -9.19
CA PRO A 270 9.19 -7.30 -10.34
C PRO A 270 7.77 -7.88 -10.41
N VAL A 271 7.19 -7.91 -11.60
CA VAL A 271 5.87 -8.50 -11.85
C VAL A 271 5.99 -9.58 -12.90
N GLU A 272 5.80 -10.82 -12.47
CA GLU A 272 5.83 -12.00 -13.31
C GLU A 272 4.41 -12.54 -13.52
N ARG A 273 4.05 -12.74 -14.78
CA ARG A 273 2.78 -13.32 -15.23
C ARG A 273 3.05 -14.26 -16.40
N GLU A 274 2.11 -15.14 -16.70
CA GLU A 274 2.21 -16.08 -17.83
C GLU A 274 2.45 -15.37 -19.17
N TRP A 275 1.92 -14.16 -19.32
CA TRP A 275 2.04 -13.34 -20.54
C TRP A 275 3.23 -12.37 -20.53
N GLY A 276 4.06 -12.37 -19.49
CA GLY A 276 5.32 -11.63 -19.51
C GLY A 276 5.81 -11.14 -18.16
N HIS A 277 6.97 -10.51 -18.19
CA HIS A 277 7.70 -10.00 -17.03
C HIS A 277 8.03 -8.51 -17.25
N TRP A 278 7.85 -7.70 -16.20
CA TRP A 278 8.19 -6.28 -16.20
C TRP A 278 8.50 -5.79 -14.78
N TRP A 279 8.98 -4.56 -14.67
CA TRP A 279 9.34 -3.95 -13.38
C TRP A 279 8.57 -2.65 -13.18
N VAL A 280 7.99 -2.49 -12.00
CA VAL A 280 7.43 -1.23 -11.52
C VAL A 280 8.40 -0.65 -10.51
N VAL A 281 8.89 0.56 -10.75
CA VAL A 281 9.97 1.18 -9.99
C VAL A 281 9.47 2.49 -9.41
N GLY A 282 9.51 2.61 -8.08
CA GLY A 282 9.32 3.88 -7.39
C GLY A 282 10.68 4.57 -7.21
N VAL A 283 10.82 5.78 -7.75
CA VAL A 283 11.99 6.64 -7.55
C VAL A 283 11.56 7.84 -6.73
N ILE A 284 12.12 8.00 -5.53
CA ILE A 284 11.68 9.00 -4.56
C ILE A 284 12.66 10.18 -4.49
N ASN A 285 12.13 11.39 -4.61
CA ASN A 285 12.85 12.61 -4.24
C ASN A 285 12.46 13.04 -2.83
N TRP A 286 13.32 12.76 -1.85
CA TRP A 286 13.11 13.20 -0.46
C TRP A 286 13.46 14.68 -0.22
N ASP A 287 14.08 15.37 -1.18
CA ASP A 287 14.52 16.75 -1.00
C ASP A 287 13.36 17.75 -1.15
N ASP A 288 13.44 18.88 -0.43
CA ASP A 288 12.48 20.01 -0.50
C ASP A 288 12.53 20.79 -1.83
N ARG A 289 13.35 20.37 -2.79
CA ARG A 289 13.58 21.07 -4.06
C ARG A 289 13.39 20.17 -5.26
N THR A 290 13.02 20.79 -6.39
CA THR A 290 13.02 20.10 -7.67
C THR A 290 14.46 19.78 -8.06
N THR A 291 14.71 18.53 -8.45
CA THR A 291 16.02 18.06 -8.92
C THR A 291 15.90 17.39 -10.28
N GLU A 292 17.02 17.19 -10.95
CA GLU A 292 17.16 16.18 -11.98
C GLU A 292 17.60 14.87 -11.31
N THR A 293 17.00 13.74 -11.70
CA THR A 293 17.36 12.43 -11.15
C THR A 293 17.65 11.46 -12.28
N THR A 294 18.87 10.95 -12.34
CA THR A 294 19.28 9.92 -13.30
C THR A 294 19.48 8.61 -12.55
N ILE A 295 18.85 7.55 -13.04
CA ILE A 295 18.94 6.20 -12.48
C ILE A 295 19.65 5.31 -13.49
N ARG A 296 20.63 4.53 -13.05
CA ARG A 296 21.21 3.45 -13.85
C ARG A 296 20.35 2.21 -13.67
N LEU A 297 20.00 1.54 -14.76
CA LEU A 297 19.19 0.32 -14.72
C LEU A 297 19.88 -0.81 -13.94
N ALA A 298 21.21 -0.83 -13.94
CA ALA A 298 21.99 -1.76 -13.12
C ALA A 298 21.76 -1.58 -11.61
N ASP A 299 21.54 -0.34 -11.13
CA ASP A 299 21.28 -0.06 -9.71
C ASP A 299 19.89 -0.58 -9.28
N LEU A 300 18.98 -0.75 -10.23
CA LEU A 300 17.67 -1.36 -10.02
C LEU A 300 17.72 -2.90 -10.01
N GLY A 301 18.85 -3.50 -10.40
CA GLY A 301 18.99 -4.93 -10.60
C GLY A 301 18.21 -5.46 -11.80
N LEU A 302 17.90 -4.61 -12.80
CA LEU A 302 17.29 -5.06 -14.05
C LEU A 302 18.32 -5.87 -14.87
N PRO A 303 17.91 -6.95 -15.56
CA PRO A 303 18.77 -7.65 -16.50
C PRO A 303 19.30 -6.70 -17.61
N PRO A 304 20.45 -7.00 -18.22
CA PRO A 304 20.89 -6.29 -19.42
C PRO A 304 19.85 -6.41 -20.54
N GLY A 305 19.47 -5.28 -21.13
CA GLY A 305 18.44 -5.27 -22.17
C GLY A 305 17.95 -3.87 -22.51
N ARG A 306 16.97 -3.81 -23.40
CA ARG A 306 16.27 -2.57 -23.77
C ARG A 306 14.86 -2.59 -23.21
N TYR A 307 14.45 -1.46 -22.65
CA TYR A 307 13.17 -1.32 -21.96
C TYR A 307 12.40 -0.12 -22.47
N HIS A 308 11.13 -0.32 -22.80
CA HIS A 308 10.16 0.76 -22.85
C HIS A 308 9.97 1.31 -21.43
N VAL A 309 9.99 2.64 -21.27
CA VAL A 309 9.76 3.29 -19.98
C VAL A 309 8.51 4.15 -20.01
N TYR A 310 7.61 3.93 -19.06
CA TYR A 310 6.40 4.75 -18.90
C TYR A 310 6.33 5.37 -17.50
N HIS A 311 6.06 6.67 -17.44
CA HIS A 311 5.86 7.40 -16.18
C HIS A 311 4.37 7.46 -15.82
N TYR A 312 3.99 6.75 -14.76
CA TYR A 312 2.59 6.51 -14.40
C TYR A 312 1.82 7.80 -14.09
N TRP A 313 2.31 8.61 -13.14
CA TRP A 313 1.59 9.82 -12.69
C TRP A 313 1.48 10.91 -13.76
N ARG A 314 2.50 11.04 -14.61
CA ARG A 314 2.54 12.02 -15.70
C ARG A 314 1.88 11.53 -16.98
N ARG A 315 1.45 10.26 -17.01
CA ARG A 315 0.87 9.59 -18.18
C ARG A 315 1.73 9.74 -19.44
N ARG A 316 3.05 9.55 -19.28
CA ARG A 316 4.02 9.88 -20.32
C ARG A 316 4.93 8.71 -20.64
N TYR A 317 5.00 8.34 -21.90
CA TYR A 317 6.04 7.44 -22.41
C TYR A 317 7.37 8.20 -22.52
N LEU A 318 8.43 7.62 -21.96
CA LEU A 318 9.77 8.24 -21.89
C LEU A 318 10.73 7.70 -22.96
N GLY A 319 10.28 6.76 -23.80
CA GLY A 319 11.11 6.15 -24.83
C GLY A 319 11.67 4.78 -24.42
N VAL A 320 12.58 4.28 -25.25
CA VAL A 320 13.34 3.06 -25.00
C VAL A 320 14.70 3.43 -24.39
N VAL A 321 15.08 2.78 -23.30
CA VAL A 321 16.38 2.96 -22.64
C VAL A 321 17.10 1.62 -22.49
N GLY A 322 18.43 1.66 -22.37
CA GLY A 322 19.25 0.47 -22.12
C GLY A 322 20.14 0.57 -20.88
N GLU A 323 20.63 1.76 -20.54
CA GLU A 323 21.58 1.94 -19.43
C GLU A 323 21.05 2.86 -18.34
N THR A 324 20.46 4.00 -18.72
CA THR A 324 20.00 5.02 -17.79
C THR A 324 18.65 5.58 -18.18
N VAL A 325 17.89 6.06 -17.19
CA VAL A 325 16.72 6.91 -17.39
C VAL A 325 16.86 8.18 -16.56
N THR A 326 16.43 9.32 -17.10
CA THR A 326 16.51 10.62 -16.42
C THR A 326 15.13 11.24 -16.25
N ILE A 327 14.78 11.58 -15.00
CA ILE A 327 13.64 12.41 -14.64
C ILE A 327 14.14 13.87 -14.57
N ARG A 328 13.96 14.62 -15.67
CA ARG A 328 14.45 16.00 -15.84
C ARG A 328 13.96 16.98 -14.78
N ARG A 329 12.73 16.79 -14.30
CA ARG A 329 12.08 17.66 -13.33
C ARG A 329 11.43 16.80 -12.26
N HIS A 330 12.23 16.21 -11.38
CA HIS A 330 11.76 15.41 -10.25
C HIS A 330 11.36 16.38 -9.13
N GLN A 331 10.07 16.50 -8.86
CA GLN A 331 9.54 17.52 -7.95
C GLN A 331 9.84 17.17 -6.48
N PRO A 332 9.80 18.14 -5.55
CA PRO A 332 9.95 17.85 -4.13
C PRO A 332 8.95 16.80 -3.69
N HIS A 333 9.43 15.85 -2.89
CA HIS A 333 8.60 14.84 -2.24
C HIS A 333 7.79 13.98 -3.22
N GLU A 334 8.23 13.88 -4.48
CA GLU A 334 7.59 13.08 -5.52
C GLU A 334 8.19 11.66 -5.52
N THR A 335 7.31 10.66 -5.56
CA THR A 335 7.65 9.32 -6.02
C THR A 335 7.24 9.18 -7.47
N ALA A 336 8.23 9.24 -8.37
CA ALA A 336 8.03 8.89 -9.76
C ALA A 336 7.87 7.36 -9.87
N VAL A 337 6.68 6.92 -10.29
CA VAL A 337 6.42 5.52 -10.60
C VAL A 337 6.69 5.28 -12.08
N LEU A 338 7.75 4.52 -12.36
CA LEU A 338 8.22 4.17 -13.69
C LEU A 338 7.97 2.69 -13.97
N ILE A 339 7.43 2.37 -15.15
CA ILE A 339 7.22 1.01 -15.60
C ILE A 339 8.28 0.71 -16.66
N PHE A 340 9.03 -0.37 -16.46
CA PHE A 340 10.03 -0.88 -17.41
C PHE A 340 9.50 -2.16 -18.03
N LYS A 341 9.14 -2.10 -19.31
CA LYS A 341 8.67 -3.25 -20.09
C LYS A 341 9.74 -3.64 -21.11
N PRO A 342 10.20 -4.90 -21.18
CA PRO A 342 11.14 -5.32 -22.21
C PRO A 342 10.64 -5.00 -23.62
N VAL A 343 11.55 -4.54 -24.49
CA VAL A 343 11.23 -4.35 -25.91
C VAL A 343 11.00 -5.71 -26.58
N SER A 344 10.00 -5.77 -27.46
CA SER A 344 9.70 -6.93 -28.31
C SER A 344 9.67 -6.50 -29.78
N ASP A 345 9.94 -7.44 -30.66
CA ASP A 345 9.81 -7.38 -32.11
C ASP A 345 8.35 -7.43 -32.61
N ARG A 346 7.39 -7.68 -31.71
CA ARG A 346 5.96 -7.72 -32.04
C ARG A 346 5.12 -6.79 -31.16
N PRO A 347 3.96 -6.32 -31.65
CA PRO A 347 3.05 -5.48 -30.87
C PRO A 347 2.63 -6.12 -29.56
N HIS A 348 2.71 -5.41 -28.44
CA HIS A 348 2.42 -6.01 -27.13
C HIS A 348 1.80 -5.00 -26.16
N LEU A 349 1.12 -5.52 -25.13
CA LEU A 349 0.61 -4.70 -24.03
C LEU A 349 1.78 -4.04 -23.31
N LEU A 350 1.83 -2.71 -23.36
CA LEU A 350 2.87 -1.91 -22.71
C LEU A 350 2.51 -1.66 -21.25
N VAL A 351 1.34 -1.06 -20.99
CA VAL A 351 0.91 -0.65 -19.64
C VAL A 351 -0.60 -0.43 -19.60
N THR A 352 -1.20 -0.70 -18.45
CA THR A 352 -2.55 -0.28 -18.09
C THR A 352 -2.50 0.78 -16.99
N THR A 353 -3.49 1.67 -16.95
CA THR A 353 -3.48 2.79 -15.99
C THR A 353 -4.50 2.71 -14.86
N PHE A 354 -5.04 1.52 -14.60
CA PHE A 354 -6.09 1.29 -13.59
C PHE A 354 -5.53 1.04 -12.19
N HIS A 355 -4.25 0.67 -12.09
CA HIS A 355 -3.55 0.49 -10.83
C HIS A 355 -2.12 1.04 -10.91
N VAL A 356 -1.58 1.58 -9.81
CA VAL A 356 -0.21 2.13 -9.73
C VAL A 356 0.83 1.07 -10.12
N CYS A 357 0.56 -0.20 -9.80
CA CYS A 357 1.42 -1.33 -10.18
C CYS A 357 1.15 -1.88 -11.59
N ALA A 358 0.46 -1.11 -12.46
CA ALA A 358 0.48 -1.24 -13.91
C ALA A 358 0.30 -2.68 -14.45
N GLY A 359 -0.91 -3.22 -14.31
CA GLY A 359 -1.27 -4.53 -14.83
C GLY A 359 -1.01 -5.69 -13.89
N ALA A 360 -0.42 -5.44 -12.72
CA ALA A 360 -0.20 -6.47 -11.71
C ALA A 360 -1.51 -7.04 -11.15
N VAL A 361 -2.57 -6.23 -11.05
CA VAL A 361 -3.82 -6.66 -10.40
C VAL A 361 -5.02 -6.66 -11.34
N GLU A 362 -5.07 -5.73 -12.30
CA GLU A 362 -6.26 -5.54 -13.15
C GLU A 362 -6.24 -6.33 -14.45
N VAL A 363 -5.09 -6.88 -14.86
CA VAL A 363 -4.96 -7.68 -16.08
C VAL A 363 -5.06 -9.15 -15.68
N GLU A 364 -6.16 -9.78 -16.06
CA GLU A 364 -6.43 -11.20 -15.78
C GLU A 364 -5.67 -12.11 -16.75
N ALA A 365 -5.65 -11.74 -18.03
CA ALA A 365 -4.96 -12.51 -19.07
C ALA A 365 -4.58 -11.62 -20.25
N VAL A 366 -3.51 -11.99 -20.93
CA VAL A 366 -3.17 -11.48 -22.27
C VAL A 366 -2.93 -12.67 -23.18
N SER A 367 -3.67 -12.74 -24.27
CA SER A 367 -3.53 -13.77 -25.29
C SER A 367 -3.20 -13.14 -26.64
N ARG A 368 -2.47 -13.88 -27.46
CA ARG A 368 -2.08 -13.45 -28.80
C ARG A 368 -2.57 -14.48 -29.80
N GLN A 369 -3.23 -14.02 -30.85
CA GLN A 369 -3.65 -14.87 -31.96
C GLN A 369 -3.17 -14.22 -33.26
N ALA A 370 -2.22 -14.85 -33.94
CA ALA A 370 -1.47 -14.22 -35.04
C ALA A 370 -0.87 -12.86 -34.62
N SER A 371 -1.34 -11.77 -35.21
CA SER A 371 -0.93 -10.40 -34.92
C SER A 371 -1.81 -9.70 -33.89
N ASP A 372 -2.93 -10.31 -33.48
CA ASP A 372 -3.89 -9.71 -32.57
C ASP A 372 -3.45 -9.84 -31.12
N VAL A 373 -3.66 -8.77 -30.36
CA VAL A 373 -3.45 -8.75 -28.90
C VAL A 373 -4.80 -8.60 -28.22
N ARG A 374 -5.14 -9.60 -27.41
CA ARG A 374 -6.36 -9.63 -26.59
C ARG A 374 -5.98 -9.52 -25.11
N VAL A 375 -6.55 -8.54 -24.41
CA VAL A 375 -6.31 -8.24 -23.00
C VAL A 375 -7.62 -8.36 -22.25
N VAL A 376 -7.67 -9.25 -21.26
CA VAL A 376 -8.81 -9.39 -20.36
C VAL A 376 -8.52 -8.62 -19.09
N LEU A 377 -9.35 -7.63 -18.79
CA LEU A 377 -9.26 -6.80 -17.60
C LEU A 377 -10.32 -7.22 -16.58
N GLN A 378 -9.95 -7.33 -15.32
CA GLN A 378 -10.88 -7.58 -14.23
C GLN A 378 -10.46 -6.82 -12.97
N LYS A 379 -11.33 -5.94 -12.48
CA LYS A 379 -11.10 -5.16 -11.27
C LYS A 379 -12.40 -4.59 -10.71
N ALA A 380 -12.57 -4.70 -9.40
CA ALA A 380 -13.72 -4.15 -8.72
C ALA A 380 -13.75 -2.60 -8.78
N GLY A 381 -14.97 -2.07 -8.79
CA GLY A 381 -15.24 -0.64 -8.82
C GLY A 381 -15.15 -0.01 -10.21
N ARG A 382 -15.92 1.07 -10.40
CA ARG A 382 -15.96 1.84 -11.64
C ARG A 382 -14.81 2.83 -11.73
N GLN A 383 -14.02 2.77 -12.81
CA GLN A 383 -12.88 3.65 -13.01
C GLN A 383 -12.54 3.85 -14.49
N PHE A 384 -12.15 5.07 -14.85
CA PHE A 384 -11.61 5.37 -16.17
C PHE A 384 -10.09 5.17 -16.20
N GLY A 385 -9.58 4.60 -17.28
CA GLY A 385 -8.16 4.40 -17.52
C GLY A 385 -7.86 4.14 -18.99
N GLU A 386 -6.59 3.89 -19.27
CA GLU A 386 -6.08 3.61 -20.60
C GLU A 386 -5.35 2.26 -20.64
N VAL A 387 -5.40 1.63 -21.81
CA VAL A 387 -4.59 0.48 -22.19
C VAL A 387 -3.67 0.91 -23.32
N LEU A 388 -2.37 0.76 -23.11
CA LEU A 388 -1.33 1.20 -24.04
C LEU A 388 -0.62 -0.01 -24.63
N PHE A 389 -0.33 0.07 -25.92
CA PHE A 389 0.38 -0.96 -26.68
C PHE A 389 1.64 -0.36 -27.30
N ALA A 390 2.76 -1.07 -27.19
CA ALA A 390 3.95 -0.78 -27.96
C ALA A 390 3.81 -1.45 -29.33
N VAL A 391 4.12 -0.70 -30.38
CA VAL A 391 4.03 -1.09 -31.78
C VAL A 391 5.41 -0.94 -32.39
N PRO A 392 6.15 -2.05 -32.57
CA PRO A 392 7.48 -2.03 -33.17
C PRO A 392 7.45 -1.55 -34.62
N GLU A 393 8.61 -1.19 -35.15
CA GLU A 393 8.77 -0.85 -36.56
C GLU A 393 8.34 -2.02 -37.45
N GLY A 394 7.74 -1.71 -38.61
CA GLY A 394 7.16 -2.71 -39.51
C GLY A 394 5.78 -3.20 -39.08
N TRP A 395 5.18 -2.64 -38.03
CA TRP A 395 3.81 -2.94 -37.62
C TRP A 395 2.95 -1.69 -37.56
N ARG A 396 1.66 -1.86 -37.86
CA ARG A 396 0.65 -0.82 -37.66
C ARG A 396 -0.62 -1.36 -37.02
N PRO A 397 -1.29 -0.59 -36.15
CA PRO A 397 -2.61 -0.96 -35.68
C PRO A 397 -3.65 -0.83 -36.80
N VAL A 398 -4.57 -1.78 -36.88
CA VAL A 398 -5.65 -1.82 -37.88
C VAL A 398 -6.99 -1.52 -37.24
N LYS A 399 -7.30 -2.18 -36.13
CA LYS A 399 -8.60 -2.12 -35.46
C LYS A 399 -8.43 -2.28 -33.96
N ALA A 400 -9.23 -1.55 -33.18
CA ALA A 400 -9.38 -1.79 -31.76
C ALA A 400 -10.85 -1.91 -31.37
N GLN A 401 -11.12 -2.78 -30.40
CA GLN A 401 -12.44 -3.00 -29.84
C GLN A 401 -12.35 -3.16 -28.33
N VAL A 402 -13.41 -2.74 -27.65
CA VAL A 402 -13.64 -3.01 -26.23
C VAL A 402 -15.01 -3.65 -26.13
N ASP A 403 -15.07 -4.89 -25.64
CA ASP A 403 -16.29 -5.70 -25.53
C ASP A 403 -17.06 -5.77 -26.88
N GLY A 404 -16.33 -5.98 -27.98
CA GLY A 404 -16.86 -6.04 -29.34
C GLY A 404 -17.27 -4.68 -29.94
N VAL A 405 -17.16 -3.58 -29.19
CA VAL A 405 -17.47 -2.23 -29.69
C VAL A 405 -16.20 -1.55 -30.19
N LYS A 406 -16.21 -1.11 -31.45
CA LYS A 406 -15.07 -0.39 -32.06
C LYS A 406 -14.67 0.83 -31.22
N ARG A 407 -13.35 1.02 -31.08
CA ARG A 407 -12.71 2.17 -30.43
C ARG A 407 -11.60 2.73 -31.29
N ASP A 408 -11.38 4.03 -31.15
CA ASP A 408 -10.27 4.70 -31.81
C ASP A 408 -8.99 4.50 -31.00
N LEU A 409 -7.90 4.22 -31.71
CA LEU A 409 -6.56 4.21 -31.16
C LEU A 409 -5.95 5.59 -31.34
N ARG A 410 -5.46 6.14 -30.24
CA ARG A 410 -4.69 7.39 -30.24
C ARG A 410 -3.21 7.07 -30.22
N GLN A 411 -2.45 7.57 -31.18
CA GLN A 411 -1.00 7.58 -31.09
C GLN A 411 -0.56 8.55 -29.98
N VAL A 412 0.09 8.03 -28.94
CA VAL A 412 0.56 8.84 -27.80
C VAL A 412 2.06 9.14 -27.88
N ALA A 413 2.79 8.35 -28.67
CA ALA A 413 4.18 8.57 -29.05
C ALA A 413 4.50 7.76 -30.33
N PRO A 414 5.63 8.02 -31.02
CA PRO A 414 6.12 7.13 -32.05
C PRO A 414 6.21 5.68 -31.53
N GLY A 415 5.60 4.74 -32.25
CA GLY A 415 5.55 3.32 -31.86
C GLY A 415 4.72 3.02 -30.60
N VAL A 416 3.84 3.92 -30.13
CA VAL A 416 2.96 3.65 -28.98
C VAL A 416 1.56 4.18 -29.24
N VAL A 417 0.57 3.29 -29.10
CA VAL A 417 -0.86 3.62 -29.22
C VAL A 417 -1.60 3.33 -27.93
N ALA A 418 -2.69 4.06 -27.70
CA ALA A 418 -3.51 3.95 -26.50
C ALA A 418 -4.99 3.96 -26.85
N LEU A 419 -5.78 3.30 -26.02
CA LEU A 419 -7.24 3.46 -25.98
C LEU A 419 -7.68 3.69 -24.53
N GLY A 420 -8.69 4.55 -24.36
CA GLY A 420 -9.33 4.79 -23.07
C GLY A 420 -10.60 3.97 -22.91
N LEU A 421 -10.88 3.50 -21.69
CA LEU A 421 -12.16 2.91 -21.34
C LEU A 421 -12.53 3.17 -19.87
N THR A 422 -13.82 3.03 -19.58
CA THR A 422 -14.32 2.89 -18.21
C THR A 422 -14.44 1.40 -17.90
N LEU A 423 -13.67 0.92 -16.93
CA LEU A 423 -13.74 -0.45 -16.44
C LEU A 423 -14.81 -0.55 -15.35
N GLU A 424 -15.77 -1.44 -15.55
CA GLU A 424 -16.86 -1.76 -14.63
C GLU A 424 -16.86 -3.26 -14.36
N GLY A 425 -15.98 -3.71 -13.47
CA GLY A 425 -15.84 -5.14 -13.13
C GLY A 425 -14.96 -5.89 -14.12
N LYS A 426 -15.38 -6.02 -15.38
CA LYS A 426 -14.66 -6.76 -16.44
C LYS A 426 -14.73 -6.03 -17.77
N ALA A 427 -13.67 -6.15 -18.58
CA ALA A 427 -13.66 -5.69 -19.97
C ALA A 427 -12.68 -6.53 -20.80
N VAL A 428 -12.98 -6.73 -22.08
CA VAL A 428 -12.09 -7.37 -23.04
C VAL A 428 -11.64 -6.34 -24.07
N VAL A 429 -10.34 -6.12 -24.17
CA VAL A 429 -9.73 -5.21 -25.13
C VAL A 429 -9.02 -6.02 -26.20
N GLU A 430 -9.37 -5.78 -27.46
CA GLU A 430 -8.81 -6.48 -28.61
C GLU A 430 -8.22 -5.46 -29.58
N VAL A 431 -6.97 -5.65 -29.96
CA VAL A 431 -6.29 -4.81 -30.95
C VAL A 431 -5.67 -5.68 -32.03
N GLU A 432 -6.09 -5.44 -33.25
CA GLU A 432 -5.56 -6.05 -34.47
C GLU A 432 -4.40 -5.22 -35.00
N PHE A 433 -3.30 -5.90 -35.34
CA PHE A 433 -2.13 -5.31 -35.94
C PHE A 433 -1.84 -5.98 -37.29
N ALA A 434 -1.21 -5.25 -38.19
CA ALA A 434 -0.74 -5.79 -39.47
C ALA A 434 0.73 -5.44 -39.67
N GLU A 435 1.48 -6.35 -40.30
CA GLU A 435 2.82 -6.06 -40.80
C GLU A 435 2.72 -5.07 -41.96
N GLU A 436 3.59 -4.07 -41.96
CA GLU A 436 3.78 -3.19 -43.09
C GLU A 436 4.54 -3.97 -44.16
N GLN A 437 3.91 -4.23 -45.30
CA GLN A 437 4.61 -4.81 -46.44
C GLN A 437 5.70 -3.82 -46.86
N THR A 438 6.97 -4.20 -46.67
CA THR A 438 8.08 -3.53 -47.33
C THR A 438 7.81 -3.57 -48.82
N ALA A 439 7.56 -2.41 -49.43
CA ALA A 439 7.48 -2.32 -50.88
C ALA A 439 8.75 -2.96 -51.46
N PRO A 440 8.67 -3.90 -52.41
CA PRO A 440 9.85 -4.40 -53.07
C PRO A 440 10.58 -3.22 -53.68
N SER A 441 11.85 -3.03 -53.32
CA SER A 441 12.75 -2.12 -54.00
C SER A 441 12.63 -2.38 -55.49
N SER A 442 12.09 -1.42 -56.25
CA SER A 442 11.97 -1.53 -57.69
C SER A 442 13.36 -1.86 -58.25
N PRO A 443 13.51 -2.87 -59.11
CA PRO A 443 14.77 -3.08 -59.79
C PRO A 443 15.04 -1.82 -60.60
N GLY A 444 16.17 -1.18 -60.31
CA GLY A 444 16.63 -0.01 -61.05
C GLY A 444 16.62 -0.33 -62.54
N SER A 445 15.87 0.46 -63.30
CA SER A 445 16.01 0.52 -64.75
C SER A 445 17.40 1.05 -65.06
N ASP A 446 18.30 0.18 -65.51
CA ASP A 446 19.52 0.59 -66.19
C ASP A 446 19.13 1.42 -67.43
N PRO A 447 19.60 2.67 -67.56
CA PRO A 447 19.53 3.37 -68.82
C PRO A 447 20.61 2.82 -69.75
N SER A 448 20.13 2.26 -70.85
CA SER A 448 20.77 1.97 -72.16
C SER A 448 22.18 2.47 -72.41
#